data_AF-A0A534JDS6-F1
#
_entry.id   AF-A0A534JDS6-F1
#
_cell.length_a   1.000
_cell.length_b   1.000
_cell.length_c   1.000
_cell.angle_alpha   90.00
_cell.angle_beta   90.00
_cell.angle_gamma   90.00
#
_symmetry.space_group_name_H-M   'P 1'
#
loop_
_entity.id
_entity.type
_entity.pdbx_description
1 polymer ?
#
loop_
_entity_poly.entity_id
_entity_poly.type
_entity_poly.pdbx_seq_one_letter_code
_entity_poly.pdbx_strand_id
1 'polypeptide(L)'
;MIGLLLIGAAAALLLRMPKPATVTDGIAARYPGDAGIETDSNVFFVERFDEGTIASLVARYEDVLNQGDLSFVADVPSGSAASNSLLMTAVGGARAGAHLFKNLAAD
;
A
#
# COMPACT_ATOMS: atom_id res chain seq x y z
N MET A 1 -10.15 -51.75 0.01
CA MET A 1 -9.90 -50.79 -1.08
C MET A 1 -10.37 -49.42 -0.61
N ILE A 2 -9.42 -48.53 -0.25
CA ILE A 2 -9.48 -47.04 -0.28
C ILE A 2 -10.48 -46.37 0.70
N GLY A 3 -10.14 -45.41 1.56
CA GLY A 3 -8.90 -44.69 1.82
C GLY A 3 -9.16 -43.62 2.90
N LEU A 4 -8.28 -43.53 3.88
CA LEU A 4 -8.23 -42.51 4.93
C LEU A 4 -7.69 -41.20 4.33
N LEU A 5 -8.47 -40.12 4.30
CA LEU A 5 -7.97 -38.79 3.92
C LEU A 5 -7.61 -38.00 5.18
N LEU A 6 -6.32 -38.03 5.52
CA LEU A 6 -5.68 -37.09 6.42
C LEU A 6 -5.57 -35.73 5.72
N ILE A 7 -6.38 -34.74 6.08
CA ILE A 7 -6.09 -33.33 5.73
C ILE A 7 -5.24 -32.76 6.86
N GLY A 8 -3.98 -33.16 6.87
CA GLY A 8 -2.93 -32.50 7.63
C GLY A 8 -2.14 -31.56 6.72
N ALA A 9 -1.74 -30.42 7.27
CA ALA A 9 -0.81 -29.42 6.74
C ALA A 9 -1.36 -28.35 5.77
N ALA A 10 -2.15 -27.41 6.32
CA ALA A 10 -2.19 -26.04 5.81
C ALA A 10 -1.55 -25.01 6.78
N ALA A 11 -0.95 -25.47 7.89
CA ALA A 11 -0.33 -24.60 8.91
C ALA A 11 1.18 -24.38 8.72
N ALA A 12 1.82 -24.99 7.70
CA ALA A 12 3.29 -25.02 7.58
C ALA A 12 3.87 -24.24 6.38
N LEU A 13 3.05 -23.54 5.57
CA LEU A 13 3.54 -22.84 4.38
C LEU A 13 3.75 -21.32 4.57
N LEU A 14 3.39 -20.76 5.73
CA LEU A 14 3.57 -19.31 6.01
C LEU A 14 4.96 -18.93 6.57
N LEU A 15 5.89 -19.87 6.76
CA LEU A 15 7.17 -19.61 7.44
C LEU A 15 8.41 -19.45 6.52
N ARG A 16 8.23 -19.11 5.24
CA ARG A 16 9.36 -18.93 4.31
C ARG A 16 9.24 -17.74 3.37
N MET A 17 8.64 -16.64 3.81
CA MET A 17 9.09 -15.37 3.25
C MET A 17 10.48 -15.10 3.85
N PRO A 18 11.55 -15.02 3.05
CA PRO A 18 12.81 -14.50 3.58
C PRO A 18 12.48 -13.16 4.22
N LYS A 19 12.90 -12.96 5.47
CA LYS A 19 12.87 -11.63 6.10
C LYS A 19 13.49 -10.68 5.06
N PRO A 20 12.78 -9.62 4.63
CA PRO A 20 13.33 -8.67 3.68
C PRO A 20 14.73 -8.31 4.13
N ALA A 21 15.68 -8.31 3.19
CA ALA A 21 17.06 -7.95 3.49
C ALA A 21 17.04 -6.70 4.38
N THR A 22 17.75 -6.75 5.50
CA THR A 22 17.83 -5.61 6.41
C THR A 22 18.39 -4.45 5.60
N VAL A 23 17.54 -3.50 5.23
CA VAL A 23 17.97 -2.25 4.63
C VAL A 23 18.70 -1.52 5.75
N THR A 24 20.03 -1.56 5.75
CA THR A 24 20.85 -0.93 6.80
C THR A 24 21.18 0.52 6.49
N ASP A 25 20.95 0.94 5.24
CA ASP A 25 21.31 2.27 4.75
C ASP A 25 20.07 3.02 4.24
N GLY A 26 20.11 4.36 4.37
CA GLY A 26 19.04 5.25 3.93
C GLY A 26 17.98 5.52 5.00
N ILE A 27 17.03 6.41 4.68
CA ILE A 27 16.05 6.90 5.65
C ILE A 27 15.11 5.80 6.14
N ALA A 28 14.62 4.92 5.25
CA ALA A 28 13.71 3.82 5.62
C ALA A 28 14.29 2.84 6.65
N ALA A 29 15.62 2.67 6.69
CA ALA A 29 16.31 1.84 7.70
C ALA A 29 16.08 2.35 9.13
N ARG A 30 15.92 3.68 9.29
CA ARG A 30 15.69 4.35 10.58
C ARG A 30 14.21 4.30 11.02
N TYR A 31 13.30 4.01 10.09
CA TYR A 31 11.85 4.02 10.32
C TYR A 31 11.20 2.71 9.84
N PRO A 32 11.40 1.57 10.55
CA PRO A 32 10.77 0.31 10.17
C PRO A 32 9.24 0.43 10.12
N GLY A 33 8.64 0.05 8.98
CA GLY A 33 7.19 0.19 8.77
C GLY A 33 6.73 1.64 8.68
N ASP A 34 7.63 2.55 8.30
CA ASP A 34 7.37 3.99 8.14
C ASP A 34 6.85 4.68 9.41
N ALA A 35 7.10 4.09 10.59
CA ALA A 35 6.65 4.63 11.86
C ALA A 35 7.50 5.86 12.25
N GLY A 36 6.91 7.06 12.20
CA GLY A 36 7.57 8.32 12.56
C GLY A 36 8.36 8.96 11.42
N ILE A 37 8.36 8.36 10.22
CA ILE A 37 9.09 8.89 9.05
C ILE A 37 8.55 10.26 8.63
N GLU A 38 7.27 10.53 8.88
CA GLU A 38 6.60 11.81 8.60
C GLU A 38 7.19 13.01 9.34
N THR A 39 8.02 12.76 10.34
CA THR A 39 8.70 13.81 11.12
C THR A 39 10.17 14.00 10.73
N ASP A 40 10.73 13.18 9.84
CA ASP A 40 12.11 13.35 9.38
C ASP A 40 12.21 14.54 8.42
N SER A 41 13.21 15.39 8.62
CA SER A 41 13.40 16.61 7.84
C SER A 41 13.70 16.38 6.35
N ASN A 42 14.06 15.15 5.96
CA ASN A 42 14.32 14.79 4.56
C ASN A 42 13.09 14.22 3.86
N VAL A 43 11.93 14.19 4.52
CA VAL A 43 10.68 13.67 3.98
C VAL A 43 9.78 14.82 3.55
N PHE A 44 9.53 14.90 2.25
CA PHE A 44 8.76 15.99 1.65
C PHE A 44 7.26 15.68 1.55
N PHE A 45 6.91 14.40 1.50
CA PHE A 45 5.53 13.95 1.34
C PHE A 45 5.36 12.54 1.89
N VAL A 46 4.23 12.30 2.54
CA VAL A 46 3.86 11.00 3.10
C VAL A 46 2.47 10.64 2.62
N GLU A 47 2.32 9.45 2.05
CA GLU A 47 1.04 8.87 1.70
C GLU A 47 0.88 7.53 2.42
N ARG A 48 -0.23 7.35 3.11
CA ARG A 48 -0.54 6.17 3.93
C ARG A 48 -1.82 5.47 3.51
N PHE A 49 -2.66 6.12 2.69
CA PHE A 49 -3.98 5.63 2.29
C PHE A 49 -4.88 5.27 3.49
N ASP A 50 -4.72 6.00 4.59
CA ASP A 50 -5.45 5.81 5.86
C ASP A 50 -6.49 6.90 6.12
N GLU A 51 -6.78 7.75 5.12
CA GLU A 51 -7.90 8.67 5.19
C GLU A 51 -9.24 7.95 5.29
N GLY A 52 -10.19 8.55 6.02
CA GLY A 52 -11.53 7.96 6.17
C GLY A 52 -12.35 7.91 4.88
N THR A 53 -12.00 8.69 3.85
CA THR A 53 -12.73 8.74 2.58
C THR A 53 -11.80 9.03 1.39
N ILE A 54 -12.20 8.57 0.20
CA ILE A 54 -11.52 8.94 -1.05
C ILE A 54 -11.56 10.45 -1.29
N ALA A 55 -12.63 11.14 -0.86
CA ALA A 55 -12.71 12.60 -0.96
C ALA A 55 -11.59 13.30 -0.17
N SER A 56 -11.27 12.79 1.03
CA SER A 56 -10.17 13.29 1.85
C SER A 56 -8.80 13.02 1.22
N LEU A 57 -8.62 11.85 0.60
CA LEU A 57 -7.39 11.50 -0.14
C LEU A 57 -7.17 12.45 -1.33
N VAL A 58 -8.17 12.58 -2.21
CA VAL A 58 -8.00 13.36 -3.46
C VAL A 58 -7.79 14.86 -3.20
N ALA A 59 -8.27 15.39 -2.07
CA ALA A 59 -8.06 16.78 -1.68
C ALA A 59 -6.57 17.13 -1.43
N ARG A 60 -5.68 16.12 -1.33
CA ARG A 60 -4.24 16.28 -1.13
C ARG A 60 -3.44 16.35 -2.44
N TYR A 61 -4.08 16.07 -3.57
CA TYR A 61 -3.49 15.99 -4.91
C TYR A 61 -4.00 17.15 -5.77
N GLU A 62 -3.21 17.57 -6.76
CA GLU A 62 -3.56 18.72 -7.61
C GLU A 62 -4.28 18.33 -8.91
N ASP A 63 -3.99 17.14 -9.45
CA ASP A 63 -4.73 16.59 -10.59
C ASP A 63 -5.17 15.16 -10.30
N VAL A 64 -6.46 14.90 -10.52
CA VAL A 64 -7.13 13.65 -10.18
C VAL A 64 -8.10 13.33 -11.29
N LEU A 65 -7.91 12.16 -11.89
CA LEU A 65 -8.78 11.66 -12.94
C LEU A 65 -9.49 10.40 -12.48
N ASN A 66 -10.77 10.30 -12.84
CA ASN A 66 -11.63 9.14 -12.57
C ASN A 66 -11.69 8.75 -11.08
N GLN A 67 -11.96 9.71 -10.20
CA GLN A 67 -12.06 9.48 -8.75
C GLN A 67 -13.00 8.32 -8.37
N GLY A 68 -14.07 8.08 -9.14
CA GLY A 68 -15.01 6.97 -8.88
C GLY A 68 -14.39 5.57 -9.05
N ASP A 69 -13.21 5.47 -9.64
CA ASP A 69 -12.48 4.21 -9.84
C ASP A 69 -11.39 3.99 -8.75
N LEU A 70 -11.34 4.88 -7.76
CA LEU A 70 -10.49 4.79 -6.57
C LEU A 70 -11.29 4.20 -5.40
N SER A 71 -10.72 3.24 -4.70
CA SER A 71 -11.30 2.72 -3.46
C SER A 71 -10.22 2.26 -2.48
N PHE A 72 -10.51 2.36 -1.19
CA PHE A 72 -9.68 1.71 -0.17
C PHE A 72 -10.07 0.24 -0.05
N VAL A 73 -9.05 -0.62 0.01
CA VAL A 73 -9.24 -2.06 0.18
C VAL A 73 -8.36 -2.57 1.33
N ALA A 74 -8.85 -3.58 2.03
CA ALA A 74 -8.11 -4.24 3.13
C ALA A 74 -7.03 -5.22 2.62
N ASP A 75 -6.86 -5.36 1.30
CA ASP A 75 -5.76 -6.12 0.72
C ASP A 75 -4.46 -5.34 0.91
N VAL A 76 -3.69 -5.74 1.92
CA VAL A 76 -2.43 -5.13 2.31
C VAL A 76 -1.33 -6.20 2.34
N PRO A 77 -0.07 -5.86 2.00
CA PRO A 77 1.04 -6.80 2.13
C PRO A 77 1.15 -7.35 3.55
N SER A 78 1.47 -8.64 3.67
CA SER A 78 1.70 -9.27 4.99
C SER A 78 2.82 -8.55 5.74
N GLY A 79 2.55 -8.16 6.99
CA GLY A 79 3.49 -7.41 7.83
C GLY A 79 3.49 -5.89 7.61
N SER A 80 2.60 -5.36 6.75
CA SER A 80 2.37 -3.92 6.64
C SER A 80 1.85 -3.34 7.96
N ALA A 81 2.26 -2.11 8.28
CA ALA A 81 1.69 -1.33 9.38
C ALA A 81 0.39 -0.59 8.98
N ALA A 82 0.06 -0.55 7.69
CA ALA A 82 -1.15 0.09 7.17
C ALA A 82 -2.35 -0.86 7.18
N SER A 83 -3.55 -0.31 7.35
CA SER A 83 -4.82 -1.06 7.34
C SER A 83 -5.47 -1.13 5.96
N ASN A 84 -5.04 -0.29 5.02
CA ASN A 84 -5.62 -0.18 3.68
C ASN A 84 -4.52 -0.06 2.61
N SER A 85 -4.89 -0.44 1.38
CA SER A 85 -4.23 -0.03 0.14
C SER A 85 -5.20 0.77 -0.72
N LEU A 86 -4.67 1.57 -1.64
CA LEU A 86 -5.48 2.19 -2.70
C LEU A 86 -5.63 1.21 -3.87
N LEU A 87 -6.87 0.83 -4.18
CA LEU A 87 -7.21 0.15 -5.42
C LEU A 87 -7.55 1.19 -6.49
N MET A 88 -6.92 1.06 -7.66
CA MET A 88 -7.19 1.86 -8.84
C MET A 88 -7.68 0.95 -9.96
N THR A 89 -8.89 1.17 -10.47
CA THR A 89 -9.46 0.37 -11.55
C THR A 89 -9.41 1.11 -12.89
N ALA A 90 -9.42 0.34 -13.99
CA ALA A 90 -9.49 0.87 -15.34
C ALA A 90 -10.24 -0.11 -16.25
N VAL A 91 -10.99 0.42 -17.22
CA VAL A 91 -11.63 -0.37 -18.27
C VAL A 91 -10.92 -0.08 -19.59
N GLY A 92 -10.10 -1.03 -20.04
CA GLY A 92 -9.31 -0.90 -21.26
C GLY A 92 -10.18 -0.57 -22.47
N GLY A 93 -9.78 0.45 -23.23
CA GLY A 93 -10.51 0.90 -24.43
C GLY A 93 -11.77 1.73 -24.18
N ALA A 94 -12.22 1.90 -22.92
CA ALA A 94 -13.38 2.75 -22.60
C ALA A 94 -12.97 4.18 -22.25
N ARG A 95 -11.96 4.34 -21.40
CA ARG A 95 -11.40 5.63 -20.97
C ARG A 95 -9.99 5.45 -20.38
N ALA A 96 -9.29 6.55 -20.13
CA ALA A 96 -8.07 6.54 -19.33
C ALA A 96 -8.35 5.95 -17.94
N GLY A 97 -7.34 5.35 -17.29
CA GLY A 97 -7.45 4.85 -15.92
C GLY A 97 -7.48 5.99 -14.89
N ALA A 98 -7.71 5.65 -13.61
CA ALA A 98 -7.58 6.62 -12.54
C ALA A 98 -6.13 7.09 -12.36
N HIS A 99 -5.94 8.32 -11.89
CA HIS A 99 -4.63 8.80 -11.45
C HIS A 99 -4.77 9.79 -10.30
N LEU A 100 -3.65 9.97 -9.60
CA LEU A 100 -3.40 11.00 -8.62
C LEU A 100 -2.07 11.65 -8.99
N PHE A 101 -2.04 12.96 -9.15
CA PHE A 101 -0.83 13.72 -9.45
C PHE A 101 -0.61 14.78 -8.39
N LYS A 102 0.62 14.81 -7.87
CA LYS A 102 1.10 15.82 -6.95
C LYS A 102 2.44 16.40 -7.40
N ASN A 103 2.55 17.72 -7.48
CA ASN A 103 3.81 18.41 -7.63
C ASN A 103 4.51 18.54 -6.27
N LEU A 104 5.72 17.99 -6.18
CA LEU A 104 6.55 18.01 -4.97
C LEU A 104 7.69 19.04 -5.04
N ALA A 105 7.63 19.97 -6.00
CA ALA A 105 8.59 21.07 -6.07
C ALA A 105 8.67 21.77 -4.71
N ALA A 106 9.89 21.93 -4.20
CA ALA A 106 10.15 22.64 -2.97
C ALA A 106 9.66 24.09 -3.11
N ASP A 107 8.83 24.53 -2.19
CA ASP A 107 8.62 25.96 -1.94
C ASP A 107 9.94 26.62 -1.51
#